data_AF-A0A662TXG3-F1
#
_entry.id   AF-A0A662TXG3-F1
#
_cell.length_a   1.000
_cell.length_b   1.000
_cell.length_c   1.000
_cell.angle_alpha   90.00
_cell.angle_beta   90.00
_cell.angle_gamma   90.00
#
_symmetry.space_group_name_H-M   'P 1'
#
loop_
_entity.id
_entity.type
_entity.pdbx_description
1 polymer ?
#
loop_
_entity_poly.entity_id
_entity_poly.type
_entity_poly.pdbx_seq_one_letter_code
_entity_poly.pdbx_strand_id
1 'polypeptide(L)'
;MVGRCLRLSERRDFPKWKVELAYIAQDGVCARCGRPLDRGFHRHHKDGNPMNNSLENLELLCPECHYATFGHEGEKNPLEEHRNLERKILERLDDLIGKALDGQVSGAVMERLLEAMTMQLKLSRRINKLDEDLEKPPAIIIAQRRMIERGLLEEAYMEGFKAGVEMMKNFICPKKMVGRKEDDFEIDLDEGIVKTKIEVDELGTELIKRRGDEK
;
A
#
# COMPACT_ATOMS: atom_id res chain seq x y z
N MET A 1 8.22 8.99 -36.81
CA MET A 1 6.81 8.99 -37.24
C MET A 1 5.98 8.47 -36.07
N VAL A 2 5.40 9.35 -35.27
CA VAL A 2 4.64 8.96 -34.05
C VAL A 2 3.15 9.02 -34.39
N GLY A 3 2.44 7.94 -34.07
CA GLY A 3 1.15 7.60 -34.62
C GLY A 3 0.06 8.63 -34.33
N ARG A 4 -0.68 9.00 -35.37
CA ARG A 4 -2.02 9.60 -35.23
C ARG A 4 -2.84 8.71 -34.29
N CYS A 5 -3.45 9.31 -33.26
CA CYS A 5 -4.53 8.68 -32.51
C CYS A 5 -5.61 8.23 -33.50
N LEU A 6 -5.63 6.94 -33.83
CA LEU A 6 -6.73 6.31 -34.55
C LEU A 6 -8.02 6.59 -33.77
N ARG A 7 -9.10 6.87 -34.49
CA ARG A 7 -10.43 7.11 -33.90
C ARG A 7 -10.79 5.93 -32.99
N LEU A 8 -11.43 6.23 -31.86
CA LEU A 8 -11.85 5.27 -30.81
C LEU A 8 -12.57 4.01 -31.34
N SER A 9 -13.15 4.05 -32.54
CA SER A 9 -13.90 2.96 -33.15
C SER A 9 -13.06 1.76 -33.62
N GLU A 10 -11.73 1.83 -33.65
CA GLU A 10 -10.87 0.73 -34.15
C GLU A 10 -9.81 0.24 -33.14
N ARG A 11 -9.75 0.79 -31.92
CA ARG A 11 -8.81 0.29 -30.91
C ARG A 11 -9.26 -1.08 -30.42
N ARG A 12 -8.38 -2.08 -30.53
CA ARG A 12 -8.58 -3.39 -29.91
C ARG A 12 -8.00 -3.36 -28.50
N ASP A 13 -8.84 -3.39 -27.49
CA ASP A 13 -8.37 -3.51 -26.12
C ASP A 13 -7.76 -4.87 -25.82
N PHE A 14 -6.85 -4.89 -24.84
CA PHE A 14 -6.33 -6.13 -24.28
C PHE A 14 -7.46 -6.90 -23.56
N PRO A 15 -7.56 -8.22 -23.74
CA PRO A 15 -8.48 -9.03 -22.95
C PRO A 15 -8.08 -9.02 -21.47
N LYS A 16 -9.06 -9.05 -20.56
CA LYS A 16 -8.85 -8.92 -19.11
C LYS A 16 -7.79 -9.87 -18.54
N TRP A 17 -7.77 -11.12 -18.98
CA TRP A 17 -6.79 -12.10 -18.49
C TRP A 17 -5.33 -11.72 -18.81
N LYS A 18 -5.05 -11.04 -19.94
CA LYS A 18 -3.70 -10.54 -20.25
C LYS A 18 -3.29 -9.43 -19.31
N VAL A 19 -4.25 -8.58 -18.94
CA VAL A 19 -4.04 -7.48 -17.99
C VAL A 19 -3.74 -8.01 -16.60
N GLU A 20 -4.49 -9.03 -16.15
CA GLU A 20 -4.23 -9.72 -14.89
C GLU A 20 -2.85 -10.40 -14.88
N LEU A 21 -2.50 -11.10 -15.97
CA LEU A 21 -1.19 -11.72 -16.10
C LEU A 21 -0.06 -10.69 -16.10
N ALA A 22 -0.23 -9.55 -16.79
CA ALA A 22 0.72 -8.45 -16.77
C ALA A 22 0.84 -7.81 -15.39
N TYR A 23 -0.27 -7.69 -14.65
CA TYR A 23 -0.27 -7.18 -13.27
C TYR A 23 0.56 -8.08 -12.36
N ILE A 24 0.38 -9.40 -12.44
CA ILE A 24 1.16 -10.38 -11.67
C ILE A 24 2.63 -10.33 -12.10
N ALA A 25 2.92 -10.28 -13.40
CA ALA A 25 4.28 -10.24 -13.93
C ALA A 25 5.03 -8.95 -13.53
N GLN A 26 4.33 -7.83 -13.39
CA GLN A 26 4.85 -6.56 -12.89
C GLN A 26 4.84 -6.45 -11.37
N ASP A 27 4.52 -7.53 -10.63
CA ASP A 27 4.40 -7.52 -9.16
C ASP A 27 3.48 -6.40 -8.64
N GLY A 28 2.41 -6.10 -9.39
CA GLY A 28 1.45 -5.05 -9.10
C GLY A 28 2.04 -3.64 -8.97
N VAL A 29 3.21 -3.38 -9.57
CA VAL A 29 3.83 -2.04 -9.62
C VAL A 29 3.86 -1.46 -11.04
N CYS A 30 3.93 -0.14 -11.12
CA CYS A 30 4.04 0.60 -12.37
C CYS A 30 5.34 0.24 -13.08
N ALA A 31 5.26 -0.11 -14.37
CA ALA A 31 6.43 -0.50 -15.18
C ALA A 31 7.50 0.61 -15.30
N ARG A 32 7.13 1.88 -15.09
CA ARG A 32 8.03 3.04 -15.26
C ARG A 32 8.61 3.58 -13.96
N CYS A 33 7.78 3.73 -12.92
CA CYS A 33 8.18 4.38 -11.67
C CYS A 33 8.17 3.47 -10.45
N GLY A 34 7.74 2.22 -10.57
CA GLY A 34 7.69 1.27 -9.46
C GLY A 34 6.64 1.56 -8.39
N ARG A 35 5.79 2.60 -8.55
CA ARG A 35 4.68 2.86 -7.62
C ARG A 35 3.66 1.72 -7.65
N PRO A 36 3.07 1.36 -6.50
CA PRO A 36 2.03 0.34 -6.46
C PRO A 36 0.81 0.76 -7.30
N LEU A 37 0.22 -0.22 -7.98
CA LEU A 37 -0.97 -0.06 -8.83
C LEU A 37 -2.27 -0.49 -8.11
N ASP A 38 -2.24 -0.52 -6.78
CA ASP A 38 -3.38 -0.87 -5.92
C ASP A 38 -4.54 0.12 -6.03
N ARG A 39 -4.21 1.40 -6.24
CA ARG A 39 -5.19 2.49 -6.44
C ARG A 39 -5.80 2.52 -7.84
N GLY A 40 -5.20 1.80 -8.77
CA GLY A 40 -5.62 1.67 -10.14
C GLY A 40 -4.49 1.96 -11.13
N PHE A 41 -4.71 1.55 -12.38
CA PHE A 41 -3.73 1.66 -13.45
C PHE A 41 -4.41 1.87 -14.81
N HIS A 42 -3.61 2.23 -15.81
CA HIS A 42 -4.00 2.23 -17.21
C HIS A 42 -3.18 1.21 -18.01
N ARG A 43 -3.80 0.70 -19.07
CA ARG A 43 -3.14 -0.15 -20.06
C ARG A 43 -2.42 0.71 -21.06
N HIS A 44 -1.17 0.39 -21.34
CA HIS A 44 -0.38 1.09 -22.32
C HIS A 44 0.27 0.11 -23.30
N HIS A 45 0.17 0.42 -24.58
CA HIS A 45 0.89 -0.26 -25.65
C HIS A 45 2.29 0.36 -25.76
N LYS A 46 3.35 -0.41 -25.45
CA LYS A 46 4.74 0.08 -25.46
C LYS A 46 5.16 0.66 -26.81
N ASP A 47 4.67 0.07 -27.90
CA ASP A 47 4.94 0.51 -29.27
C ASP A 47 4.01 1.63 -29.77
N GLY A 48 3.03 2.04 -28.96
CA GLY A 48 2.00 3.01 -29.32
C GLY A 48 1.01 2.54 -30.39
N ASN A 49 1.07 1.28 -30.82
CA ASN A 49 0.18 0.70 -31.83
C ASN A 49 -0.99 -0.04 -31.17
N PRO A 50 -2.22 0.48 -31.23
CA PRO A 50 -3.38 -0.13 -30.57
C PRO A 50 -3.82 -1.48 -31.16
N MET A 51 -3.24 -1.90 -32.29
CA MET A 51 -3.54 -3.18 -32.92
C MET A 51 -2.62 -4.32 -32.43
N ASN A 52 -1.50 -3.99 -31.78
CA ASN A 52 -0.55 -4.96 -31.27
C ASN A 52 -0.91 -5.40 -29.84
N ASN A 53 -1.78 -6.41 -29.72
CA ASN A 53 -2.25 -6.94 -28.44
C ASN A 53 -1.40 -8.12 -27.90
N SER A 54 -0.13 -8.19 -28.27
CA SER A 54 0.83 -9.13 -27.66
C SER A 54 1.02 -8.83 -26.18
N LEU A 55 1.32 -9.85 -25.36
CA LEU A 55 1.49 -9.65 -23.92
C LEU A 55 2.75 -8.83 -23.64
N GLU A 56 3.79 -8.99 -24.46
CA GLU A 56 5.06 -8.29 -24.36
C GLU A 56 4.92 -6.79 -24.63
N ASN A 57 3.93 -6.39 -25.46
CA ASN A 57 3.62 -5.00 -25.76
C ASN A 57 2.70 -4.33 -24.73
N LEU A 58 2.12 -5.09 -23.81
CA LEU A 58 1.32 -4.56 -22.72
C LEU A 58 2.24 -4.11 -21.57
N GLU A 59 2.11 -2.86 -21.14
CA GLU A 59 2.59 -2.40 -19.83
C GLU A 59 1.47 -1.73 -19.04
N LEU A 60 1.45 -1.95 -17.73
CA LEU A 60 0.54 -1.27 -16.81
C LEU A 60 1.24 -0.07 -16.18
N LEU A 61 0.66 1.11 -16.35
CA LEU A 61 1.19 2.38 -15.89
C LEU A 61 0.28 3.00 -14.85
N CYS A 62 0.88 3.70 -13.87
CA CYS A 62 0.13 4.60 -13.01
C CYS A 62 -0.36 5.81 -13.82
N PRO A 63 -1.42 6.51 -13.38
CA PRO A 63 -1.96 7.64 -14.13
C PRO A 63 -0.90 8.71 -14.46
N GLU A 64 -0.02 9.05 -13.52
CA GLU A 64 1.06 10.02 -13.75
C GLU A 64 2.00 9.61 -14.89
N CYS A 65 2.47 8.35 -14.91
CA CYS A 65 3.35 7.87 -15.98
C CYS A 65 2.62 7.68 -17.30
N HIS A 66 1.34 7.30 -17.25
CA HIS A 66 0.50 7.19 -18.42
C HIS A 66 0.38 8.55 -19.12
N TYR A 67 -0.15 9.57 -18.43
CA TYR A 67 -0.31 10.93 -19.00
C TYR A 67 1.02 11.61 -19.38
N ALA A 68 2.13 11.27 -18.71
CA ALA A 68 3.45 11.74 -19.12
C ALA A 68 3.86 11.20 -20.51
N THR A 69 3.35 10.03 -20.92
CA THR A 69 3.69 9.37 -22.18
C THR A 69 2.81 9.83 -23.35
N PHE A 70 1.56 10.24 -23.09
CA PHE A 70 0.61 10.73 -24.12
C PHE A 70 0.81 12.19 -24.55
N GLY A 71 1.88 12.85 -24.13
CA GLY A 71 2.17 14.22 -24.54
C GLY A 71 2.44 14.32 -26.05
N HIS A 72 1.39 14.51 -26.85
CA HIS A 72 1.47 14.71 -28.29
C HIS A 72 1.04 16.13 -28.68
N GLU A 73 1.74 16.61 -29.70
CA GLU A 73 1.72 17.96 -30.29
C GLU A 73 0.32 18.57 -30.40
N GLY A 74 0.06 19.64 -29.63
CA GLY A 74 -1.07 20.55 -29.83
C GLY A 74 -2.13 20.59 -28.73
N GLU A 75 -2.26 19.53 -27.92
CA GLU A 75 -3.18 19.51 -26.77
C GLU A 75 -2.42 19.71 -25.46
N LYS A 76 -3.01 20.49 -24.53
CA LYS A 76 -2.39 20.74 -23.23
C LYS A 76 -2.35 19.45 -22.43
N ASN A 77 -1.17 19.08 -21.93
CA ASN A 77 -1.02 17.89 -21.10
C ASN A 77 -1.74 18.12 -19.74
N PRO A 78 -2.78 17.34 -19.41
CA PRO A 78 -3.52 17.52 -18.15
C PRO A 78 -2.64 17.36 -16.90
N LEU A 79 -1.57 16.55 -16.99
CA LEU A 79 -0.61 16.36 -15.92
C LEU A 79 0.27 17.60 -15.71
N GLU A 80 0.63 18.29 -16.79
CA GLU A 80 1.45 19.49 -16.72
C GLU A 80 0.69 20.64 -16.06
N GLU A 81 -0.60 20.80 -16.39
CA GLU A 81 -1.47 21.78 -15.72
C GLU A 81 -1.60 21.50 -14.22
N HIS A 82 -1.71 20.24 -13.83
CA HIS A 82 -1.74 19.84 -12.43
C HIS A 82 -0.42 20.16 -11.72
N ARG A 83 0.72 19.83 -12.33
CA ARG A 83 2.06 20.15 -11.79
C ARG A 83 2.31 21.65 -11.67
N ASN A 84 1.78 22.44 -12.60
CA ASN A 84 1.83 23.90 -12.53
C ASN A 84 1.07 24.43 -11.30
N LEU A 85 -0.06 23.83 -10.97
CA LEU A 85 -0.81 24.18 -9.77
C LEU A 85 -0.08 23.73 -8.50
N GLU A 86 0.50 22.53 -8.49
CA GLU A 86 1.33 22.04 -7.39
C GLU A 86 2.46 23.01 -7.06
N ARG A 87 3.19 23.51 -8.07
CA ARG A 87 4.24 24.52 -7.88
C ARG A 87 3.72 25.80 -7.22
N LYS A 88 2.60 26.34 -7.71
CA LYS A 88 1.98 27.54 -7.12
C LYS A 88 1.54 27.32 -5.67
N ILE A 89 1.10 26.11 -5.33
CA ILE A 89 0.70 25.77 -3.96
C ILE A 89 1.93 25.64 -3.06
N LEU A 90 3.04 25.07 -3.55
CA LEU A 90 4.29 25.01 -2.81
C LEU A 90 4.85 26.41 -2.52
N GLU A 91 4.86 27.31 -3.50
CA GLU A 91 5.25 28.71 -3.29
C GLU A 91 4.39 29.39 -2.21
N ARG A 92 3.07 29.19 -2.26
CA ARG A 92 2.15 29.72 -1.24
C ARG A 92 2.35 29.08 0.14
N LEU A 93 2.76 27.82 0.18
CA LEU A 93 3.03 27.12 1.42
C LEU A 93 4.28 27.68 2.10
N ASP A 94 5.35 27.91 1.33
CA ASP A 94 6.59 28.51 1.82
C ASP A 94 6.33 29.92 2.41
N ASP A 95 5.56 30.76 1.71
CA ASP A 95 5.13 32.07 2.20
C ASP A 95 4.35 31.97 3.52
N LEU A 96 3.48 30.96 3.63
CA LEU A 96 2.61 30.76 4.78
C LEU A 96 3.39 30.25 5.99
N ILE A 97 4.39 29.39 5.77
CA ILE A 97 5.36 28.98 6.80
C ILE A 97 6.13 30.20 7.32
N GLY A 98 6.59 31.08 6.43
CA GLY A 98 7.25 32.33 6.83
C GLY A 98 6.38 33.18 7.75
N LYS A 99 5.11 33.42 7.37
CA LYS A 99 4.16 34.18 8.18
C LYS A 99 3.81 33.50 9.52
N ALA A 100 3.79 32.17 9.55
CA ALA A 100 3.57 31.43 10.78
C ALA A 100 4.76 31.57 11.74
N LEU A 101 6.01 31.52 11.22
CA LEU A 101 7.22 31.74 12.01
C LEU A 101 7.29 33.18 12.57
N ASP A 102 6.81 34.16 11.81
CA ASP A 102 6.70 35.56 12.26
C ASP A 102 5.56 35.78 13.27
N GLY A 103 4.78 34.75 13.60
CA GLY A 103 3.63 34.84 14.51
C GLY A 103 2.42 35.59 13.93
N GLN A 104 2.39 35.83 12.62
CA GLN A 104 1.29 36.54 11.95
C GLN A 104 0.05 35.67 11.73
N VAL A 105 0.24 34.35 11.69
CA VAL A 105 -0.82 33.37 11.43
C VAL A 105 -0.93 32.42 12.61
N SER A 106 -2.14 32.25 13.14
CA SER A 106 -2.40 31.26 14.19
C SER A 106 -2.42 29.85 13.61
N GLY A 107 -2.02 28.85 14.41
CA GLY A 107 -2.02 27.45 13.97
C GLY A 107 -3.36 26.97 13.41
N ALA A 108 -4.48 27.36 14.05
CA ALA A 108 -5.83 27.01 13.60
C ALA A 108 -6.17 27.59 12.21
N VAL A 109 -5.66 28.77 11.87
CA VAL A 109 -5.84 29.35 10.53
C VAL A 109 -4.97 28.61 9.51
N MET A 110 -3.74 28.23 9.88
CA MET A 110 -2.87 27.46 9.01
C MET A 110 -3.46 26.10 8.65
N GLU A 111 -3.99 25.35 9.60
CA GLU A 111 -4.62 24.04 9.35
C GLU A 111 -5.74 24.15 8.29
N ARG A 112 -6.63 25.15 8.42
CA ARG A 112 -7.70 25.40 7.43
C ARG A 112 -7.15 25.74 6.05
N LEU A 113 -6.05 26.48 5.97
CA LEU A 113 -5.41 26.81 4.70
C LEU A 113 -4.76 25.58 4.05
N LEU A 114 -4.12 24.71 4.84
CA LEU A 114 -3.57 23.44 4.37
C LEU A 114 -4.66 22.50 3.84
N GLU A 115 -5.80 22.43 4.54
CA GLU A 115 -6.97 21.68 4.08
C GLU A 115 -7.51 22.22 2.75
N ALA A 116 -7.64 23.55 2.62
CA ALA A 116 -8.10 24.19 1.39
C ALA A 116 -7.15 23.93 0.21
N MET A 117 -5.83 24.02 0.42
CA MET A 117 -4.82 23.68 -0.60
C MET A 117 -4.91 22.21 -1.02
N THR A 118 -5.07 21.29 -0.06
CA THR A 118 -5.25 19.86 -0.33
C THR A 118 -6.52 19.59 -1.13
N MET A 119 -7.62 20.28 -0.80
CA MET A 119 -8.88 20.19 -1.55
C MET A 119 -8.71 20.72 -2.98
N GLN A 120 -7.97 21.81 -3.16
CA GLN A 120 -7.67 22.39 -4.47
C GLN A 120 -6.90 21.41 -5.37
N LEU A 121 -5.88 20.72 -4.84
CA LEU A 121 -5.14 19.69 -5.57
C LEU A 121 -6.04 18.52 -5.98
N LYS A 122 -6.90 18.04 -5.06
CA LYS A 122 -7.87 16.97 -5.36
C LYS A 122 -8.89 17.37 -6.44
N LEU A 123 -9.32 18.63 -6.45
CA LEU A 123 -10.21 19.14 -7.49
C LEU A 123 -9.50 19.24 -8.84
N SER A 124 -8.26 19.73 -8.87
CA SER A 124 -7.47 19.80 -10.09
C SER A 124 -7.30 18.43 -10.75
N ARG A 125 -7.00 17.37 -9.97
CA ARG A 125 -6.93 16.00 -10.53
C ARG A 125 -8.24 15.55 -11.17
N ARG A 126 -9.37 15.85 -10.54
CA ARG A 126 -10.71 15.51 -11.06
C ARG A 126 -11.07 16.30 -12.31
N ILE A 127 -10.83 17.62 -12.31
CA ILE A 127 -11.10 18.49 -13.47
C ILE A 127 -10.24 18.07 -14.66
N ASN A 128 -8.98 17.73 -14.41
CA ASN A 128 -8.04 17.29 -15.44
C ASN A 128 -8.19 15.80 -15.78
N LYS A 129 -9.19 15.12 -15.20
CA LYS A 129 -9.53 13.72 -15.48
C LYS A 129 -8.37 12.75 -15.28
N LEU A 130 -7.40 13.09 -14.43
CA LEU A 130 -6.18 12.30 -14.22
C LEU A 130 -6.45 10.95 -13.55
N ASP A 131 -7.58 10.82 -12.86
CA ASP A 131 -8.00 9.62 -12.16
C ASP A 131 -9.24 8.96 -12.81
N GLU A 132 -9.68 9.44 -13.98
CA GLU A 132 -10.76 8.80 -14.75
C GLU A 132 -10.26 7.50 -15.40
N ASP A 133 -11.14 6.52 -15.62
CA ASP A 133 -10.86 5.26 -16.33
C ASP A 133 -9.72 4.39 -15.74
N LEU A 134 -9.47 4.52 -14.43
CA LEU A 134 -8.54 3.65 -13.72
C LEU A 134 -9.12 2.25 -13.55
N GLU A 135 -8.43 1.28 -14.12
CA GLU A 135 -8.73 -0.13 -13.88
C GLU A 135 -8.14 -0.56 -12.55
N LYS A 136 -8.92 -1.33 -11.79
CA LYS A 136 -8.48 -1.90 -10.51
C LYS A 136 -8.19 -3.38 -10.69
N PRO A 137 -7.13 -3.90 -10.06
CA PRO A 137 -6.88 -5.33 -10.06
C PRO A 137 -8.00 -6.05 -9.30
N PRO A 138 -8.29 -7.32 -9.65
CA PRO A 138 -9.25 -8.13 -8.91
C PRO A 138 -8.98 -8.10 -7.40
N ALA A 139 -10.03 -7.90 -6.60
CA ALA A 139 -9.90 -7.79 -5.14
C ALA A 139 -9.21 -9.00 -4.49
N ILE A 140 -9.36 -10.18 -5.10
CA ILE A 140 -8.70 -11.41 -4.65
C ILE A 140 -7.17 -11.33 -4.74
N ILE A 141 -6.63 -10.74 -5.81
CA ILE A 141 -5.18 -10.59 -6.00
C ILE A 141 -4.63 -9.59 -4.97
N ILE A 142 -5.34 -8.47 -4.76
CA ILE A 142 -4.97 -7.49 -3.74
C ILE A 142 -4.99 -8.12 -2.34
N ALA A 143 -6.03 -8.89 -2.03
CA ALA A 143 -6.19 -9.54 -0.73
C ALA A 143 -5.09 -10.58 -0.49
N GLN A 144 -4.80 -11.44 -1.48
CA GLN A 144 -3.72 -12.42 -1.41
C GLN A 144 -2.36 -11.77 -1.18
N ARG A 145 -2.04 -10.71 -1.94
CA ARG A 145 -0.80 -9.94 -1.75
C ARG A 145 -0.68 -9.41 -0.31
N ARG A 146 -1.75 -8.78 0.19
CA ARG A 146 -1.78 -8.27 1.58
C ARG A 146 -1.64 -9.36 2.64
N MET A 147 -2.19 -10.55 2.40
CA MET A 147 -2.03 -11.69 3.30
C MET A 147 -0.57 -12.17 3.33
N ILE A 148 0.06 -12.28 2.15
CA ILE A 148 1.47 -12.68 2.04
C ILE A 148 2.37 -11.64 2.72
N GLU A 149 2.17 -10.35 2.44
CA GLU A 149 2.93 -9.25 3.06
C GLU A 149 2.79 -9.25 4.59
N ARG A 150 1.59 -9.51 5.12
CA ARG A 150 1.37 -9.63 6.56
C ARG A 150 2.05 -10.86 7.16
N GLY A 151 1.93 -12.02 6.51
CA GLY A 151 2.58 -13.24 6.97
C GLY A 151 4.09 -13.09 7.04
N LEU A 152 4.71 -12.54 5.98
CA LEU A 152 6.14 -12.25 5.95
C LEU A 152 6.57 -11.27 7.05
N LEU A 153 5.75 -10.25 7.33
CA LEU A 153 6.03 -9.29 8.39
C LEU A 153 5.95 -9.92 9.78
N GLU A 154 4.95 -10.76 10.03
CA GLU A 154 4.78 -11.48 11.29
C GLU A 154 5.94 -12.46 11.52
N GLU A 155 6.35 -13.20 10.49
CA GLU A 155 7.50 -14.11 10.55
C GLU A 155 8.80 -13.36 10.86
N ALA A 156 9.10 -12.28 10.12
CA ALA A 156 10.28 -11.45 10.34
C ALA A 156 10.29 -10.81 11.73
N TYR A 157 9.13 -10.37 12.22
CA TYR A 157 8.98 -9.84 13.58
C TYR A 157 9.30 -10.92 14.62
N MET A 158 8.73 -12.12 14.49
CA MET A 158 8.94 -13.22 15.43
C MET A 158 10.39 -13.71 15.43
N GLU A 159 11.05 -13.72 14.27
CA GLU A 159 12.47 -14.04 14.16
C GLU A 159 13.34 -12.99 14.86
N GLY A 160 13.12 -11.70 14.57
CA GLY A 160 13.83 -10.61 15.23
C GLY A 160 13.61 -10.58 16.75
N PHE A 161 12.39 -10.87 17.20
CA PHE A 161 12.06 -11.00 18.61
C PHE A 161 12.81 -12.15 19.28
N LYS A 162 12.83 -13.35 18.67
CA LYS A 162 13.59 -14.51 19.18
C LYS A 162 15.08 -14.20 19.30
N ALA A 163 15.66 -13.59 18.27
CA ALA A 163 17.06 -13.19 18.28
C ALA A 163 17.36 -12.16 19.39
N GLY A 164 16.49 -11.18 19.60
CA GLY A 164 16.63 -10.20 20.67
C GLY A 164 16.56 -10.83 22.07
N VAL A 165 15.65 -11.77 22.28
CA VAL A 165 15.55 -12.54 23.54
C VAL A 165 16.81 -13.37 23.78
N GLU A 166 17.35 -14.00 22.75
CA GLU A 166 18.58 -14.80 22.84
C GLU A 166 19.80 -13.93 23.16
N MET A 167 19.92 -12.75 22.54
CA MET A 167 20.96 -11.78 22.88
C MET A 167 20.85 -11.34 24.35
N MET A 168 19.65 -11.07 24.86
CA MET A 168 19.47 -10.69 26.26
C MET A 168 19.91 -11.77 27.24
N LYS A 169 19.75 -13.06 26.91
CA LYS A 169 20.28 -14.16 27.76
C LYS A 169 21.79 -14.05 27.96
N ASN A 170 22.52 -13.56 26.96
CA ASN A 170 23.97 -13.34 27.05
C ASN A 170 24.35 -12.06 27.82
N PHE A 171 23.45 -11.07 27.89
CA PHE A 171 23.66 -9.80 28.62
C PHE A 171 23.19 -9.83 30.08
N ILE A 172 22.35 -10.79 30.47
CA ILE A 172 22.07 -11.07 31.87
C ILE A 172 23.36 -11.61 32.47
N CYS A 173 24.17 -10.67 32.97
CA CYS A 173 25.41 -10.94 33.69
C CYS A 173 25.08 -12.01 34.74
N PRO A 174 25.83 -13.13 34.80
CA PRO A 174 25.74 -14.06 35.92
C PRO A 174 26.33 -13.35 37.14
N LYS A 175 25.61 -12.36 37.67
CA LYS A 175 25.86 -11.82 39.00
C LYS A 175 25.52 -12.95 39.95
N LYS A 176 26.56 -13.73 40.26
CA LYS A 176 26.74 -14.48 41.50
C LYS A 176 25.41 -14.76 42.21
N MET A 177 24.69 -15.79 41.76
CA MET A 177 23.92 -16.61 42.70
C MET A 177 24.92 -17.41 43.55
N VAL A 178 25.77 -16.70 44.28
CA VAL A 178 26.65 -17.29 45.29
C VAL A 178 25.81 -17.35 46.55
N GLY A 179 25.29 -18.56 46.80
CA GLY A 179 24.92 -19.06 48.12
C GLY A 179 23.97 -18.19 48.94
N ARG A 180 22.68 -18.19 48.59
CA ARG A 180 21.67 -18.12 49.63
C ARG A 180 21.45 -19.57 50.06
N LYS A 181 21.99 -19.93 51.24
CA LYS A 181 21.78 -21.25 51.84
C LYS A 181 20.27 -21.52 51.90
N GLU A 182 19.94 -22.78 51.65
CA GLU A 182 18.63 -23.40 51.86
C GLU A 182 18.31 -23.39 53.35
N ASP A 183 18.02 -22.22 53.91
CA ASP A 183 17.42 -22.12 55.23
C ASP A 183 15.93 -21.81 55.00
N ASP A 184 15.15 -22.89 55.04
CA ASP A 184 13.77 -22.98 55.52
C ASP A 184 12.78 -21.91 55.01
N PHE A 185 12.25 -22.15 53.82
CA PHE A 185 10.95 -21.61 53.45
C PHE A 185 10.01 -22.76 53.10
N GLU A 186 9.51 -23.43 54.16
CA GLU A 186 8.29 -24.22 54.07
C GLU A 186 7.16 -23.27 53.69
N ILE A 187 6.72 -23.35 52.44
CA ILE A 187 5.42 -22.83 52.04
C ILE A 187 4.44 -23.95 52.35
N ASP A 188 3.72 -23.83 53.46
CA ASP A 188 2.54 -24.64 53.72
C ASP A 188 1.55 -24.44 52.57
N LEU A 189 1.51 -25.42 51.68
CA LEU A 189 0.54 -25.56 50.59
C LEU A 189 -0.69 -26.33 51.11
N ASP A 190 -1.16 -26.00 52.31
CA ASP A 190 -2.48 -26.42 52.75
C ASP A 190 -3.52 -25.37 52.31
N GLU A 191 -4.40 -25.84 51.43
CA GLU A 191 -5.67 -25.25 51.01
C GLU A 191 -5.62 -24.03 50.09
N GLY A 192 -5.38 -24.28 48.80
CA GLY A 192 -5.64 -23.29 47.77
C GLY A 192 -5.51 -23.78 46.34
N ILE A 193 -5.85 -25.05 46.05
CA ILE A 193 -5.87 -25.58 44.68
C ILE A 193 -7.01 -24.88 43.91
N VAL A 194 -6.72 -23.75 43.27
CA VAL A 194 -7.52 -23.26 42.15
C VAL A 194 -7.10 -24.09 40.93
N LYS A 195 -7.73 -25.27 40.80
CA LYS A 195 -7.76 -26.04 39.56
C LYS A 195 -8.56 -25.26 38.52
N THR A 196 -7.94 -24.30 37.84
CA THR A 196 -8.42 -23.90 36.52
C THR A 196 -7.87 -24.90 35.50
N LYS A 197 -8.57 -26.04 35.39
CA LYS A 197 -8.58 -26.81 34.15
C LYS A 197 -9.23 -25.93 33.09
N ILE A 198 -8.40 -25.24 32.31
CA ILE A 198 -8.85 -24.68 31.04
C ILE A 198 -8.65 -25.82 30.04
N GLU A 199 -9.73 -26.54 29.76
CA GLU A 199 -9.80 -27.48 28.64
C GLU A 199 -9.77 -26.65 27.34
N VAL A 200 -8.63 -26.65 26.65
CA VAL A 200 -8.43 -25.92 25.39
C VAL A 200 -8.81 -26.81 24.17
N ASP A 201 -9.28 -28.03 24.40
CA ASP A 201 -9.37 -29.04 23.34
C ASP A 201 -10.74 -29.20 22.66
N GLU A 202 -11.78 -28.40 23.00
CA GLU A 202 -13.12 -28.59 22.40
C GLU A 202 -13.58 -27.52 21.39
N LEU A 203 -12.85 -26.41 21.20
CA LEU A 203 -13.23 -25.39 20.22
C LEU A 203 -12.75 -25.69 18.77
N GLY A 204 -12.00 -26.77 18.57
CA GLY A 204 -11.46 -27.16 17.26
C GLY A 204 -12.39 -27.99 16.37
N THR A 205 -13.47 -28.57 16.91
CA THR A 205 -14.25 -29.59 16.19
C THR A 205 -15.65 -29.16 15.71
N GLU A 206 -16.19 -28.03 16.16
CA GLU A 206 -17.52 -27.58 15.68
C GLU A 206 -17.50 -26.85 14.32
N LEU A 207 -16.35 -26.31 13.88
CA LEU A 207 -16.28 -25.57 12.61
C LEU A 207 -16.21 -26.46 11.36
N ILE A 208 -16.01 -27.78 11.51
CA ILE A 208 -15.93 -28.71 10.37
C ILE A 208 -17.31 -29.31 10.01
N LYS A 209 -18.31 -29.27 10.90
CA LYS A 209 -19.63 -29.87 10.62
C LYS A 209 -20.58 -29.01 9.77
N ARG A 210 -20.29 -27.73 9.52
CA ARG A 210 -21.19 -26.85 8.74
C ARG A 210 -20.91 -26.77 7.23
N ARG A 211 -20.05 -27.64 6.68
CA ARG A 211 -19.81 -27.73 5.22
C ARG A 211 -20.40 -28.98 4.55
N GLY A 212 -21.26 -29.72 5.26
CA GLY A 212 -21.83 -30.99 4.76
C GLY A 212 -23.18 -30.90 4.03
N ASP A 213 -23.99 -29.87 4.28
CA ASP A 213 -25.44 -29.92 3.96
C ASP A 213 -25.90 -28.78 3.03
N GLU A 214 -25.17 -28.53 1.94
CA GLU A 214 -25.72 -27.82 0.78
C GLU A 214 -25.44 -28.66 -0.48
N LYS A 215 -26.29 -29.66 -0.68
CA LYS A 215 -26.53 -30.34 -1.96
C LYS A 215 -28.02 -30.28 -2.27
#